data_AF-A0A8D5ZLN9-F1
#
_entry.id   AF-A0A8D5ZLN9-F1
#
_cell.length_a   1.000
_cell.length_b   1.000
_cell.length_c   1.000
_cell.angle_alpha   90.00
_cell.angle_beta   90.00
_cell.angle_gamma   90.00
#
_symmetry.space_group_name_H-M   'P 1'
#
loop_
_entity.id
_entity.type
_entity.pdbx_description
1 polymer ?
#
loop_
_entity_poly.entity_id
_entity_poly.type
_entity_poly.pdbx_seq_one_letter_code
_entity_poly.pdbx_strand_id
1 'polypeptide(L)'
;MRWILWSMMLLFGILLLLLIYIGYRYWYHMARLPQPSTRPLRYHPRPDRWSSDEVTITWVGHATLLINLYGTRILTDPVLGERVGISLGPIRIGPRRFVPPALTVEEIGLVDLILLSHAHFDHFDLPTLKRLASDRTHLVTARNTSRLLKGLPFQSIRELGGTESVELDEVLRITAVPVRHWGNRLPWNNDYGYTGYLIEKNGVRLFFAGDTAYTPGLRDLRKYGSIDVAFMPIGAYKPDAFQANHCTPEQAWQMFLDTGARWMAPIHWRTFVLSYEPVDEPMQRLLQVAGPDENRIILREQGMEFRLR
;
A
#
# COMPACT_ATOMS: atom_id res chain seq x y z
N MET A 1 -21.99 3.62 52.61
CA MET A 1 -22.41 4.57 51.55
C MET A 1 -21.33 5.60 51.20
N ARG A 2 -20.76 6.36 52.16
CA ARG A 2 -19.72 7.38 51.88
C ARG A 2 -18.43 6.83 51.22
N TRP A 3 -17.95 5.66 51.65
CA TRP A 3 -16.76 5.02 51.05
C TRP A 3 -16.93 4.65 49.57
N ILE A 4 -18.13 4.23 49.17
CA ILE A 4 -18.44 3.89 47.77
C ILE A 4 -18.38 5.16 46.90
N LEU A 5 -18.95 6.27 47.38
CA LEU A 5 -18.88 7.57 46.71
C LEU A 5 -17.44 8.07 46.55
N TRP A 6 -16.62 7.96 47.59
CA TRP A 6 -15.20 8.32 47.52
C TRP A 6 -14.42 7.44 46.53
N SER A 7 -14.65 6.14 46.53
CA SER A 7 -14.03 5.22 45.57
C SER A 7 -14.47 5.51 44.12
N MET A 8 -15.75 5.83 43.91
CA MET A 8 -16.26 6.22 42.59
C MET A 8 -15.67 7.56 42.11
N MET A 9 -15.54 8.55 43.00
CA MET A 9 -14.91 9.83 42.68
C MET A 9 -13.41 9.66 42.37
N LEU A 10 -12.71 8.81 43.11
CA LEU A 10 -11.31 8.49 42.85
C LEU A 10 -11.14 7.79 41.49
N LEU A 11 -11.96 6.77 41.20
CA LEU A 11 -11.96 6.07 39.91
C LEU A 11 -12.26 7.02 38.75
N PHE A 12 -13.25 7.92 38.92
CA PHE A 12 -13.56 8.94 37.93
C PHE A 12 -12.39 9.91 37.73
N GLY A 13 -11.74 10.37 38.80
CA GLY A 13 -10.55 11.22 38.73
C GLY A 13 -9.39 10.56 38.00
N ILE A 14 -9.12 9.27 38.27
CA ILE A 14 -8.09 8.48 37.58
C ILE A 14 -8.44 8.34 36.09
N LEU A 15 -9.70 8.00 35.76
CA LEU A 15 -10.14 7.88 34.38
C LEU A 15 -10.03 9.21 33.62
N LEU A 16 -10.40 10.32 34.25
CA LEU A 16 -10.27 11.65 33.66
C LEU A 16 -8.81 12.02 33.41
N LEU A 17 -7.91 11.79 34.38
CA LEU A 17 -6.48 12.02 34.20
C LEU A 17 -5.90 11.13 33.10
N LEU A 18 -6.33 9.88 32.99
CA LEU A 18 -5.93 8.97 31.92
C LEU A 18 -6.39 9.49 30.55
N LEU A 19 -7.63 9.94 30.43
CA LEU A 19 -8.16 10.54 29.19
C LEU A 19 -7.42 11.82 28.81
N ILE A 20 -7.11 12.70 29.78
CA ILE A 20 -6.29 13.90 29.57
C ILE A 20 -4.89 13.51 29.09
N TYR A 21 -4.26 12.53 29.74
CA TYR A 21 -2.92 12.06 29.35
C TYR A 21 -2.92 11.46 27.95
N ILE A 22 -3.91 10.61 27.61
CA ILE A 22 -4.07 10.06 26.26
C ILE A 22 -4.29 11.18 25.24
N GLY A 23 -5.15 12.16 25.56
CA GLY A 23 -5.40 13.32 24.72
C GLY A 23 -4.14 14.16 24.50
N TYR A 24 -3.37 14.43 25.56
CA TYR A 24 -2.10 15.14 25.48
C TYR A 24 -1.07 14.38 24.63
N ARG A 25 -0.91 13.06 24.85
CA ARG A 25 -0.01 12.21 24.06
C ARG A 25 -0.41 12.22 22.59
N TYR A 26 -1.69 12.08 22.29
CA TYR A 26 -2.23 12.16 20.94
C TYR A 26 -1.93 13.52 20.29
N TRP A 27 -2.25 14.63 20.97
CA TRP A 27 -1.98 15.98 20.49
C TRP A 27 -0.48 16.22 20.26
N TYR A 28 0.36 15.82 21.21
CA TYR A 28 1.81 15.95 21.13
C TYR A 28 2.40 15.22 19.91
N HIS A 29 1.90 14.03 19.60
CA HIS A 29 2.29 13.28 18.41
C HIS A 29 1.79 13.96 17.13
N MET A 30 0.50 14.32 17.08
CA MET A 30 -0.10 14.98 15.90
C MET A 30 0.52 16.34 15.58
N ALA A 31 0.92 17.11 16.59
CA ALA A 31 1.55 18.42 16.43
C ALA A 31 2.96 18.34 15.79
N ARG A 32 3.59 17.17 15.83
CA ARG A 32 4.93 16.93 15.28
C ARG A 32 4.90 16.24 13.92
N LEU A 33 3.76 15.71 13.51
CA LEU A 33 3.60 15.19 12.16
C LEU A 33 3.65 16.34 11.15
N PRO A 34 4.20 16.11 9.95
CA PRO A 34 4.07 17.04 8.85
C PRO A 34 2.60 17.46 8.63
N GLN A 35 2.37 18.73 8.38
CA GLN A 35 1.05 19.29 8.08
C GLN A 35 1.04 19.89 6.66
N PRO A 36 1.13 19.06 5.60
CA PRO A 36 1.10 19.56 4.24
C PRO A 36 -0.27 20.17 3.92
N SER A 37 -0.28 21.25 3.15
CA SER A 37 -1.50 21.71 2.51
C SER A 37 -2.01 20.64 1.53
N THR A 38 -3.32 20.60 1.30
CA THR A 38 -3.88 19.82 0.19
C THR A 38 -3.23 20.26 -1.13
N ARG A 39 -2.87 19.30 -1.97
CA ARG A 39 -2.26 19.54 -3.28
C ARG A 39 -3.18 19.01 -4.39
N PRO A 40 -3.32 19.73 -5.50
CA PRO A 40 -4.03 19.22 -6.65
C PRO A 40 -3.23 18.09 -7.32
N LEU A 41 -3.93 17.22 -8.05
CA LEU A 41 -3.29 16.29 -8.98
C LEU A 41 -2.63 17.07 -10.11
N ARG A 42 -1.42 16.63 -10.48
CA ARG A 42 -0.68 17.18 -11.62
C ARG A 42 -0.98 16.44 -12.91
N TYR A 43 -1.26 15.15 -12.80
CA TYR A 43 -1.52 14.25 -13.93
C TYR A 43 -2.82 13.50 -13.70
N HIS A 44 -3.52 13.21 -14.79
CA HIS A 44 -4.75 12.45 -14.77
C HIS A 44 -4.69 11.39 -15.89
N PRO A 45 -4.49 10.11 -15.54
CA PRO A 45 -4.30 9.04 -16.52
C PRO A 45 -5.60 8.74 -17.27
N ARG A 46 -5.49 8.08 -18.43
CA ARG A 46 -6.61 7.78 -19.34
C ARG A 46 -6.68 6.28 -19.63
N PRO A 47 -7.07 5.45 -18.64
CA PRO A 47 -7.16 4.00 -18.81
C PRO A 47 -8.20 3.57 -19.86
N ASP A 48 -9.13 4.45 -20.23
CA ASP A 48 -10.06 4.27 -21.36
C ASP A 48 -9.35 4.19 -22.73
N ARG A 49 -8.09 4.64 -22.82
CA ARG A 49 -7.31 4.72 -24.07
C ARG A 49 -6.17 3.70 -24.17
N TRP A 50 -6.03 2.82 -23.19
CA TRP A 50 -4.94 1.85 -23.17
C TRP A 50 -5.19 0.70 -24.14
N SER A 51 -4.16 0.27 -24.85
CA SER A 51 -4.24 -0.90 -25.73
C SER A 51 -4.18 -2.20 -24.92
N SER A 52 -4.91 -3.23 -25.35
CA SER A 52 -4.81 -4.59 -24.79
C SER A 52 -3.52 -5.31 -25.19
N ASP A 53 -2.73 -4.74 -26.10
CA ASP A 53 -1.52 -5.38 -26.63
C ASP A 53 -0.23 -4.83 -25.99
N GLU A 54 -0.35 -3.90 -25.04
CA GLU A 54 0.77 -3.28 -24.34
C GLU A 54 0.67 -3.49 -22.82
N VAL A 55 1.75 -3.11 -22.13
CA VAL A 55 1.79 -3.01 -20.68
C VAL A 55 1.84 -1.54 -20.29
N THR A 56 0.77 -1.07 -19.63
CA THR A 56 0.63 0.32 -19.21
C THR A 56 0.34 0.37 -17.71
N ILE A 57 1.05 1.24 -17.01
CA ILE A 57 0.97 1.36 -15.56
C ILE A 57 0.72 2.81 -15.20
N THR A 58 -0.17 3.07 -14.26
CA THR A 58 -0.28 4.38 -13.61
C THR A 58 -0.27 4.26 -12.09
N TRP A 59 0.36 5.25 -11.46
CA TRP A 59 0.34 5.39 -10.00
C TRP A 59 -0.87 6.20 -9.57
N VAL A 60 -1.89 5.53 -9.02
CA VAL A 60 -3.15 6.15 -8.61
C VAL A 60 -2.97 6.94 -7.31
N GLY A 61 -2.09 6.48 -6.42
CA GLY A 61 -1.75 7.11 -5.15
C GLY A 61 -1.46 6.09 -4.06
N HIS A 62 -0.60 6.44 -3.10
CA HIS A 62 -0.12 5.56 -2.03
C HIS A 62 0.53 4.28 -2.58
N ALA A 63 0.01 3.10 -2.25
CA ALA A 63 0.38 1.81 -2.83
C ALA A 63 -0.58 1.33 -3.94
N THR A 64 -1.51 2.19 -4.37
CA THR A 64 -2.48 1.89 -5.43
C THR A 64 -1.90 2.15 -6.81
N LEU A 65 -1.69 1.08 -7.56
CA LEU A 65 -1.32 1.08 -8.97
C LEU A 65 -2.46 0.49 -9.78
N LEU A 66 -2.80 1.11 -10.91
CA LEU A 66 -3.61 0.47 -11.94
C LEU A 66 -2.68 0.03 -13.07
N ILE A 67 -2.70 -1.26 -13.36
CA ILE A 67 -1.83 -1.92 -14.33
C ILE A 67 -2.72 -2.56 -15.39
N ASN A 68 -2.47 -2.24 -16.65
CA ASN A 68 -2.92 -3.02 -17.79
C ASN A 68 -1.76 -3.92 -18.22
N LEU A 69 -1.94 -5.23 -18.10
CA LEU A 69 -0.96 -6.24 -18.46
C LEU A 69 -1.54 -7.07 -19.60
N TYR A 70 -1.35 -6.59 -20.83
CA TYR A 70 -1.94 -7.18 -22.04
C TYR A 70 -3.45 -7.38 -21.91
N GLY A 71 -4.19 -6.30 -21.62
CA GLY A 71 -5.65 -6.30 -21.46
C GLY A 71 -6.15 -6.71 -20.06
N THR A 72 -5.33 -7.38 -19.25
CA THR A 72 -5.70 -7.69 -17.85
C THR A 72 -5.48 -6.47 -16.97
N ARG A 73 -6.55 -5.95 -16.37
CA ARG A 73 -6.53 -4.84 -15.42
C ARG A 73 -6.31 -5.34 -14.01
N ILE A 74 -5.16 -4.98 -13.44
CA ILE A 74 -4.74 -5.33 -12.09
C ILE A 74 -4.68 -4.07 -11.23
N LEU A 75 -5.22 -4.15 -10.01
CA LEU A 75 -5.22 -3.06 -9.04
C LEU A 75 -4.54 -3.53 -7.74
N THR A 76 -3.51 -2.82 -7.30
CA THR A 76 -2.80 -3.14 -6.05
C THR A 76 -3.34 -2.29 -4.90
N ASP A 77 -3.45 -2.86 -3.70
CA ASP A 77 -3.74 -2.17 -2.42
C ASP A 77 -4.66 -0.94 -2.57
N PRO A 78 -5.90 -1.12 -3.06
CA PRO A 78 -6.72 0.00 -3.51
C PRO A 78 -7.26 0.83 -2.35
N VAL A 79 -6.81 2.08 -2.29
CA VAL A 79 -7.24 3.08 -1.30
C VAL A 79 -7.59 4.40 -2.00
N LEU A 80 -8.89 4.57 -2.25
CA LEU A 80 -9.43 5.73 -2.97
C LEU A 80 -10.16 6.71 -2.03
N GLY A 81 -10.44 6.30 -0.80
CA GLY A 81 -11.06 7.14 0.22
C GLY A 81 -10.21 8.34 0.65
N GLU A 82 -10.88 9.35 1.17
CA GLU A 82 -10.23 10.56 1.71
C GLU A 82 -9.47 10.29 3.01
N ARG A 83 -9.92 9.32 3.80
CA ARG A 83 -9.29 8.92 5.07
C ARG A 83 -9.08 7.42 5.13
N VAL A 84 -8.00 7.03 5.76
CA VAL A 84 -7.69 5.65 6.16
C VAL A 84 -7.80 5.54 7.68
N GLY A 85 -8.34 4.44 8.19
CA GLY A 85 -8.45 4.19 9.63
C GLY A 85 -9.79 3.63 10.07
N ILE A 86 -10.04 3.70 11.38
CA ILE A 86 -11.18 3.07 12.04
C ILE A 86 -12.47 3.77 11.62
N SER A 87 -13.48 2.98 11.25
CA SER A 87 -14.81 3.50 10.93
C SER A 87 -15.72 3.34 12.15
N LEU A 88 -16.29 4.45 12.62
CA LEU A 88 -17.27 4.54 13.70
C LEU A 88 -18.57 5.10 13.12
N GLY A 89 -19.42 4.21 12.62
CA GLY A 89 -20.61 4.59 11.85
C GLY A 89 -20.22 5.38 10.60
N PRO A 90 -20.77 6.59 10.38
CA PRO A 90 -20.42 7.43 9.22
C PRO A 90 -19.07 8.14 9.37
N ILE A 91 -18.48 8.15 10.57
CA ILE A 91 -17.23 8.88 10.85
C ILE A 91 -16.04 7.96 10.66
N ARG A 92 -15.00 8.46 9.98
CA ARG A 92 -13.72 7.78 9.88
C ARG A 92 -12.63 8.53 10.60
N ILE A 93 -11.94 7.84 11.50
CA ILE A 93 -10.84 8.37 12.29
C ILE A 93 -9.53 7.79 11.77
N GLY A 94 -8.63 8.68 11.39
CA GLY A 94 -7.28 8.35 10.95
C GLY A 94 -6.74 9.34 9.90
N PRO A 95 -5.56 9.06 9.33
CA PRO A 95 -4.90 9.95 8.38
C PRO A 95 -5.81 10.34 7.22
N ARG A 96 -5.83 11.65 6.92
CA ARG A 96 -6.47 12.21 5.72
C ARG A 96 -5.42 12.31 4.62
N ARG A 97 -5.77 11.97 3.39
CA ARG A 97 -4.87 12.22 2.27
C ARG A 97 -4.78 13.70 1.97
N PHE A 98 -3.59 14.15 1.59
CA PHE A 98 -3.35 15.53 1.15
C PHE A 98 -3.21 15.63 -0.37
N VAL A 99 -3.20 14.51 -1.10
CA VAL A 99 -3.34 14.45 -2.56
C VAL A 99 -4.54 13.56 -2.89
N PRO A 100 -5.51 14.00 -3.72
CA PRO A 100 -6.64 13.16 -4.13
C PRO A 100 -6.15 11.99 -4.99
N PRO A 101 -6.88 10.85 -5.06
CA PRO A 101 -6.48 9.74 -5.93
C PRO A 101 -6.53 10.17 -7.39
N ALA A 102 -5.60 9.69 -8.22
CA ALA A 102 -5.52 10.09 -9.63
C ALA A 102 -6.73 9.62 -10.46
N LEU A 103 -7.43 8.60 -9.97
CA LEU A 103 -8.62 8.02 -10.56
C LEU A 103 -9.66 7.74 -9.47
N THR A 104 -10.93 7.93 -9.81
CA THR A 104 -12.09 7.46 -9.05
C THR A 104 -12.33 5.97 -9.32
N VAL A 105 -13.24 5.33 -8.55
CA VAL A 105 -13.67 3.94 -8.81
C VAL A 105 -14.27 3.84 -10.21
N GLU A 106 -15.06 4.85 -10.59
CA GLU A 106 -15.74 4.92 -11.87
C GLU A 106 -14.76 5.01 -13.05
N GLU A 107 -13.68 5.77 -12.90
CA GLU A 107 -12.64 5.91 -13.93
C GLU A 107 -11.70 4.70 -14.00
N ILE A 108 -11.48 3.99 -12.89
CA ILE A 108 -10.79 2.69 -12.89
C ILE A 108 -11.63 1.66 -13.66
N GLY A 109 -12.95 1.67 -13.43
CA GLY A 109 -13.88 0.73 -14.02
C GLY A 109 -13.72 -0.69 -13.48
N LEU A 110 -14.15 -1.68 -14.26
CA LEU A 110 -13.98 -3.09 -13.91
C LEU A 110 -12.49 -3.48 -13.97
N VAL A 111 -12.05 -4.23 -12.96
CA VAL A 111 -10.71 -4.81 -12.88
C VAL A 111 -10.82 -6.33 -12.81
N ASP A 112 -9.86 -7.02 -13.41
CA ASP A 112 -9.83 -8.48 -13.45
C ASP A 112 -9.20 -9.05 -12.16
N LEU A 113 -8.25 -8.31 -11.57
CA LEU A 113 -7.51 -8.74 -10.40
C LEU A 113 -7.27 -7.60 -9.40
N ILE A 114 -7.52 -7.88 -8.12
CA ILE A 114 -7.07 -7.06 -7.00
C ILE A 114 -6.00 -7.82 -6.20
N LEU A 115 -4.90 -7.15 -5.89
CA LEU A 115 -3.83 -7.66 -5.03
C LEU A 115 -3.81 -6.89 -3.71
N LEU A 116 -3.81 -7.61 -2.58
CA LEU A 116 -3.79 -7.05 -1.23
C LEU A 116 -2.57 -7.56 -0.44
N SER A 117 -1.55 -6.72 -0.28
CA SER A 117 -0.28 -7.10 0.34
C SER A 117 -0.39 -7.43 1.82
N HIS A 118 -1.22 -6.69 2.56
CA HIS A 118 -1.46 -6.88 4.00
C HIS A 118 -2.69 -6.10 4.47
N ALA A 119 -3.13 -6.29 5.74
CA ALA A 119 -4.42 -5.79 6.21
C ALA A 119 -4.41 -4.40 6.89
N HIS A 120 -3.35 -3.60 6.77
CA HIS A 120 -3.36 -2.21 7.28
C HIS A 120 -4.41 -1.35 6.57
N PHE A 121 -4.88 -0.31 7.25
CA PHE A 121 -6.00 0.52 6.78
C PHE A 121 -5.72 1.25 5.47
N ASP A 122 -4.46 1.53 5.20
CA ASP A 122 -3.93 2.26 4.05
C ASP A 122 -3.50 1.34 2.89
N HIS A 123 -3.61 0.02 3.05
CA HIS A 123 -3.43 -0.96 1.97
C HIS A 123 -4.69 -1.79 1.70
N PHE A 124 -5.58 -1.85 2.69
CA PHE A 124 -6.78 -2.69 2.66
C PHE A 124 -7.99 -1.83 3.02
N ASP A 125 -8.48 -1.01 2.09
CA ASP A 125 -9.59 -0.09 2.35
C ASP A 125 -10.96 -0.73 2.02
N LEU A 126 -11.66 -1.22 3.06
CA LEU A 126 -12.93 -1.92 2.90
C LEU A 126 -14.02 -1.15 2.12
N PRO A 127 -14.23 0.17 2.29
CA PRO A 127 -15.15 0.93 1.44
C PRO A 127 -14.75 0.95 -0.04
N THR A 128 -13.45 1.14 -0.33
CA THR A 128 -12.96 1.08 -1.71
C THR A 128 -13.21 -0.31 -2.29
N LEU A 129 -12.84 -1.37 -1.55
CA LEU A 129 -13.07 -2.77 -1.96
C LEU A 129 -14.54 -3.10 -2.16
N LYS A 130 -15.45 -2.59 -1.31
CA LYS A 130 -16.91 -2.74 -1.49
C LYS A 130 -17.42 -2.17 -2.80
N ARG A 131 -16.87 -1.02 -3.23
CA ARG A 131 -17.26 -0.37 -4.49
C ARG A 131 -16.66 -1.05 -5.72
N LEU A 132 -15.50 -1.72 -5.56
CA LEU A 132 -14.82 -2.45 -6.62
C LEU A 132 -15.28 -3.92 -6.74
N ALA A 133 -16.00 -4.45 -5.76
CA ALA A 133 -16.36 -5.86 -5.72
C ALA A 133 -17.31 -6.23 -6.87
N SER A 134 -16.88 -7.21 -7.67
CA SER A 134 -17.62 -7.76 -8.82
C SER A 134 -17.35 -9.25 -8.95
N ASP A 135 -18.36 -9.98 -9.43
CA ASP A 135 -18.33 -11.41 -9.73
C ASP A 135 -17.41 -11.78 -10.91
N ARG A 136 -16.77 -10.78 -11.53
CA ARG A 136 -15.74 -10.91 -12.56
C ARG A 136 -14.33 -10.58 -12.08
N THR A 137 -14.19 -10.18 -10.82
CA THR A 137 -12.92 -9.74 -10.25
C THR A 137 -12.35 -10.83 -9.34
N HIS A 138 -11.17 -11.33 -9.68
CA HIS A 138 -10.36 -12.15 -8.79
C HIS A 138 -9.68 -11.26 -7.72
N LEU A 139 -9.49 -11.82 -6.53
CA LEU A 139 -8.76 -11.17 -5.47
C LEU A 139 -7.73 -12.13 -4.88
N VAL A 140 -6.48 -11.68 -4.83
CA VAL A 140 -5.38 -12.38 -4.14
C VAL A 140 -4.94 -11.52 -2.96
N THR A 141 -4.84 -12.12 -1.79
CA THR A 141 -4.57 -11.41 -0.53
C THR A 141 -3.62 -12.19 0.36
N ALA A 142 -2.97 -11.54 1.32
CA ALA A 142 -2.09 -12.23 2.25
C ALA A 142 -2.84 -13.24 3.13
N ARG A 143 -2.12 -14.25 3.65
CA ARG A 143 -2.68 -15.27 4.57
C ARG A 143 -3.51 -14.66 5.70
N ASN A 144 -4.64 -15.31 6.02
CA ASN A 144 -5.60 -14.98 7.07
C ASN A 144 -6.33 -13.63 6.93
N THR A 145 -6.25 -12.94 5.79
CA THR A 145 -6.89 -11.63 5.58
C THR A 145 -8.26 -11.72 4.89
N SER A 146 -8.59 -12.84 4.23
CA SER A 146 -9.84 -13.04 3.48
C SER A 146 -11.10 -12.92 4.33
N ARG A 147 -11.01 -13.21 5.65
CA ARG A 147 -12.12 -13.03 6.60
C ARG A 147 -12.65 -11.61 6.68
N LEU A 148 -11.83 -10.60 6.33
CA LEU A 148 -12.25 -9.20 6.24
C LEU A 148 -13.13 -8.91 5.01
N LEU A 149 -13.08 -9.78 4.00
CA LEU A 149 -13.79 -9.65 2.72
C LEU A 149 -15.10 -10.43 2.70
N LYS A 150 -15.49 -11.04 3.82
CA LYS A 150 -16.69 -11.88 3.89
C LYS A 150 -17.92 -11.10 3.43
N GLY A 151 -18.64 -11.68 2.45
CA GLY A 151 -19.85 -11.11 1.88
C GLY A 151 -19.64 -10.15 0.71
N LEU A 152 -18.39 -9.91 0.28
CA LEU A 152 -18.12 -9.16 -0.95
C LEU A 152 -18.18 -10.11 -2.16
N PRO A 153 -18.87 -9.74 -3.26
CA PRO A 153 -19.16 -10.63 -4.38
C PRO A 153 -17.97 -10.78 -5.35
N PHE A 154 -16.76 -11.04 -4.85
CA PHE A 154 -15.62 -11.35 -5.72
C PHE A 154 -15.77 -12.72 -6.39
N GLN A 155 -15.30 -12.86 -7.63
CA GLN A 155 -15.31 -14.13 -8.36
C GLN A 155 -14.56 -15.23 -7.58
N SER A 156 -13.40 -14.88 -7.03
CA SER A 156 -12.64 -15.75 -6.15
C SER A 156 -11.77 -14.93 -5.20
N ILE A 157 -11.60 -15.41 -3.98
CA ILE A 157 -10.65 -14.86 -3.01
C ILE A 157 -9.62 -15.95 -2.70
N ARG A 158 -8.35 -15.67 -2.98
CA ARG A 158 -7.22 -16.58 -2.76
C ARG A 158 -6.24 -15.97 -1.77
N GLU A 159 -5.85 -16.75 -0.77
CA GLU A 159 -4.81 -16.34 0.17
C GLU A 159 -3.47 -16.95 -0.19
N LEU A 160 -2.43 -16.14 -0.27
CA LEU A 160 -1.06 -16.60 -0.48
C LEU A 160 -0.12 -16.12 0.63
N GLY A 161 0.92 -16.91 0.91
CA GLY A 161 2.03 -16.53 1.77
C GLY A 161 3.29 -17.30 1.43
N GLY A 162 4.42 -16.89 2.01
CA GLY A 162 5.72 -17.51 1.70
C GLY A 162 6.05 -17.35 0.22
N THR A 163 6.19 -18.48 -0.48
CA THR A 163 6.50 -18.54 -1.93
C THR A 163 5.42 -19.27 -2.74
N GLU A 164 4.20 -19.31 -2.21
CA GLU A 164 3.06 -19.97 -2.88
C GLU A 164 2.65 -19.20 -4.13
N SER A 165 2.09 -19.90 -5.12
CA SER A 165 1.61 -19.30 -6.36
C SER A 165 0.21 -19.77 -6.72
N VAL A 166 -0.52 -18.93 -7.45
CA VAL A 166 -1.80 -19.27 -8.07
C VAL A 166 -1.78 -18.84 -9.54
N GLU A 167 -2.35 -19.68 -10.40
CA GLU A 167 -2.66 -19.35 -11.79
C GLU A 167 -4.12 -18.92 -11.86
N LEU A 168 -4.40 -17.75 -12.42
CA LEU A 168 -5.75 -17.21 -12.54
C LEU A 168 -6.34 -17.44 -13.93
N ASP A 169 -5.48 -17.54 -14.94
CA ASP A 169 -5.78 -18.03 -16.29
C ASP A 169 -4.53 -18.74 -16.84
N GLU A 170 -4.53 -19.13 -18.13
CA GLU A 170 -3.42 -19.87 -18.76
C GLU A 170 -2.08 -19.12 -18.76
N VAL A 171 -2.12 -17.79 -18.66
CA VAL A 171 -0.94 -16.94 -18.84
C VAL A 171 -0.64 -16.04 -17.64
N LEU A 172 -1.58 -15.84 -16.70
CA LEU A 172 -1.44 -14.99 -15.53
C LEU A 172 -1.15 -15.81 -14.26
N ARG A 173 0.08 -15.67 -13.76
CA ARG A 173 0.53 -16.27 -12.51
C ARG A 173 0.85 -15.21 -11.47
N ILE A 174 0.36 -15.42 -10.25
CA ILE A 174 0.66 -14.60 -9.08
C ILE A 174 1.40 -15.45 -8.06
N THR A 175 2.60 -15.01 -7.66
CA THR A 175 3.44 -15.70 -6.68
C THR A 175 3.67 -14.78 -5.47
N ALA A 176 3.39 -15.27 -4.27
CA ALA A 176 3.77 -14.57 -3.04
C ALA A 176 5.29 -14.50 -2.92
N VAL A 177 5.77 -13.36 -2.42
CA VAL A 177 7.18 -13.07 -2.21
C VAL A 177 7.37 -12.69 -0.73
N PRO A 178 8.25 -13.38 0.02
CA PRO A 178 8.54 -13.02 1.39
C PRO A 178 9.11 -11.59 1.47
N VAL A 179 8.47 -10.76 2.28
CA VAL A 179 8.91 -9.40 2.62
C VAL A 179 9.02 -9.26 4.13
N ARG A 180 9.49 -8.12 4.64
CA ARG A 180 9.64 -7.88 6.08
C ARG A 180 8.65 -6.82 6.55
N HIS A 181 7.50 -7.25 7.05
CA HIS A 181 6.46 -6.36 7.56
C HIS A 181 5.61 -7.03 8.65
N TRP A 182 4.42 -6.50 8.91
CA TRP A 182 3.38 -7.06 9.79
C TRP A 182 2.00 -6.77 9.17
N GLY A 183 0.98 -7.55 9.53
CA GLY A 183 -0.33 -7.44 8.86
C GLY A 183 -1.44 -6.84 9.71
N ASN A 184 -1.19 -6.43 10.95
CA ASN A 184 -2.27 -6.25 11.91
C ASN A 184 -2.94 -4.87 11.81
N ARG A 185 -4.25 -4.88 11.63
CA ARG A 185 -5.04 -3.65 11.51
C ARG A 185 -5.34 -2.96 12.84
N LEU A 186 -5.41 -3.71 13.94
CA LEU A 186 -5.80 -3.24 15.27
C LEU A 186 -4.88 -3.88 16.33
N PRO A 187 -4.63 -3.22 17.48
CA PRO A 187 -3.70 -3.73 18.48
C PRO A 187 -4.04 -5.12 19.04
N TRP A 188 -5.30 -5.55 18.96
CA TRP A 188 -5.77 -6.85 19.44
C TRP A 188 -5.88 -7.92 18.33
N ASN A 189 -5.57 -7.58 17.08
CA ASN A 189 -5.44 -8.55 15.99
C ASN A 189 -3.95 -8.90 15.86
N ASN A 190 -3.57 -10.18 15.78
CA ASN A 190 -2.17 -10.58 15.74
C ASN A 190 -1.81 -11.68 14.73
N ASP A 191 -2.75 -12.08 13.88
CA ASP A 191 -2.65 -13.25 13.01
C ASP A 191 -2.85 -12.93 11.51
N TYR A 192 -2.96 -11.66 11.13
CA TYR A 192 -3.01 -11.25 9.72
C TYR A 192 -1.62 -11.30 9.08
N GLY A 193 -1.51 -11.99 7.95
CA GLY A 193 -0.29 -12.09 7.17
C GLY A 193 0.02 -10.83 6.36
N TYR A 194 1.20 -10.85 5.73
CA TYR A 194 1.72 -9.83 4.83
C TYR A 194 2.60 -10.50 3.77
N THR A 195 2.63 -9.95 2.56
CA THR A 195 3.47 -10.48 1.46
C THR A 195 3.65 -9.45 0.35
N GLY A 196 4.74 -9.56 -0.42
CA GLY A 196 4.81 -9.00 -1.77
C GLY A 196 4.26 -9.98 -2.81
N TYR A 197 4.10 -9.53 -4.05
CA TYR A 197 3.63 -10.34 -5.17
C TYR A 197 4.52 -10.19 -6.40
N LEU A 198 4.92 -11.32 -6.98
CA LEU A 198 5.42 -11.40 -8.34
C LEU A 198 4.25 -11.71 -9.28
N ILE A 199 4.07 -10.87 -10.28
CA ILE A 199 3.00 -10.93 -11.29
C ILE A 199 3.66 -11.30 -12.61
N GLU A 200 3.26 -12.42 -13.20
CA GLU A 200 3.85 -12.92 -14.44
C GLU A 200 2.77 -13.11 -15.50
N LYS A 201 2.98 -12.51 -16.68
CA LYS A 201 2.13 -12.74 -17.86
C LYS A 201 2.88 -12.51 -19.17
N ASN A 202 2.78 -13.44 -20.11
CA ASN A 202 3.40 -13.35 -21.44
C ASN A 202 4.92 -13.01 -21.39
N GLY A 203 5.63 -13.55 -20.39
CA GLY A 203 7.06 -13.29 -20.18
C GLY A 203 7.39 -11.98 -19.46
N VAL A 204 6.42 -11.06 -19.29
CA VAL A 204 6.57 -9.85 -18.47
C VAL A 204 6.44 -10.21 -17.00
N ARG A 205 7.32 -9.61 -16.18
CA ARG A 205 7.36 -9.82 -14.73
C ARG A 205 7.34 -8.50 -13.98
N LEU A 206 6.32 -8.30 -13.16
CA LEU A 206 6.18 -7.13 -12.30
C LEU A 206 6.24 -7.58 -10.84
N PHE A 207 7.06 -6.91 -10.03
CA PHE A 207 7.15 -7.18 -8.60
C PHE A 207 6.50 -6.06 -7.80
N PHE A 208 5.47 -6.37 -7.02
CA PHE A 208 4.82 -5.47 -6.07
C PHE A 208 5.27 -5.80 -4.66
N ALA A 209 6.06 -4.93 -4.02
CA ALA A 209 6.60 -5.20 -2.70
C ALA A 209 5.57 -5.03 -1.56
N GLY A 210 4.48 -4.30 -1.80
CA GLY A 210 3.65 -3.75 -0.71
C GLY A 210 4.51 -2.88 0.20
N ASP A 211 4.34 -3.06 1.51
CA ASP A 211 5.22 -2.46 2.51
C ASP A 211 6.25 -3.46 3.01
N THR A 212 7.49 -2.99 3.16
CA THR A 212 8.58 -3.81 3.66
C THR A 212 9.71 -2.96 4.25
N ALA A 213 10.29 -3.45 5.34
CA ALA A 213 11.62 -3.07 5.79
C ALA A 213 12.68 -3.68 4.86
N TYR A 214 13.93 -3.24 5.06
CA TYR A 214 15.06 -3.84 4.37
C TYR A 214 15.13 -5.36 4.61
N THR A 215 15.24 -6.11 3.51
CA THR A 215 15.49 -7.54 3.53
C THR A 215 16.36 -7.96 2.33
N PRO A 216 17.43 -8.76 2.52
CA PRO A 216 18.22 -9.27 1.42
C PRO A 216 17.48 -10.36 0.61
N GLY A 217 16.35 -10.87 1.12
CA GLY A 217 15.57 -11.95 0.50
C GLY A 217 15.01 -11.61 -0.88
N LEU A 218 14.92 -10.32 -1.24
CA LEU A 218 14.49 -9.93 -2.58
C LEU A 218 15.47 -10.32 -3.69
N ARG A 219 16.71 -10.71 -3.35
CA ARG A 219 17.65 -11.35 -4.30
C ARG A 219 17.10 -12.64 -4.88
N ASP A 220 16.24 -13.34 -4.13
CA ASP A 220 15.63 -14.59 -4.57
C ASP A 220 14.69 -14.38 -5.77
N LEU A 221 14.23 -13.15 -6.03
CA LEU A 221 13.43 -12.85 -7.22
C LEU A 221 14.17 -13.13 -8.52
N ARG A 222 15.50 -13.06 -8.51
CA ARG A 222 16.34 -13.32 -9.69
C ARG A 222 16.19 -14.75 -10.22
N LYS A 223 15.76 -15.71 -9.39
CA LYS A 223 15.49 -17.08 -9.82
C LYS A 223 14.31 -17.20 -10.78
N TYR A 224 13.41 -16.21 -10.79
CA TYR A 224 12.27 -16.16 -11.72
C TYR A 224 12.65 -15.55 -13.08
N GLY A 225 13.84 -14.95 -13.20
CA GLY A 225 14.32 -14.31 -14.43
C GLY A 225 14.37 -12.79 -14.30
N SER A 226 14.42 -12.09 -15.45
CA SER A 226 14.44 -10.63 -15.48
C SER A 226 13.10 -10.07 -15.00
N ILE A 227 13.14 -9.18 -14.02
CA ILE A 227 11.97 -8.42 -13.56
C ILE A 227 11.92 -7.11 -14.37
N ASP A 228 10.77 -6.78 -14.94
CA ASP A 228 10.62 -5.57 -15.75
C ASP A 228 10.45 -4.33 -14.86
N VAL A 229 9.56 -4.41 -13.88
CA VAL A 229 9.25 -3.30 -12.96
C VAL A 229 9.15 -3.80 -11.54
N ALA A 230 9.83 -3.12 -10.61
CA ALA A 230 9.65 -3.30 -9.17
C ALA A 230 8.96 -2.07 -8.58
N PHE A 231 7.83 -2.29 -7.92
CA PHE A 231 7.08 -1.29 -7.16
C PHE A 231 7.55 -1.33 -5.70
N MET A 232 8.28 -0.31 -5.28
CA MET A 232 8.99 -0.30 -4.00
C MET A 232 8.51 0.83 -3.09
N PRO A 233 8.18 0.57 -1.81
CA PRO A 233 7.81 1.61 -0.86
C PRO A 233 9.03 2.49 -0.54
N ILE A 234 8.81 3.79 -0.35
CA ILE A 234 9.90 4.73 -0.02
C ILE A 234 9.60 5.64 1.16
N GLY A 235 8.42 5.55 1.77
CA GLY A 235 7.99 6.39 2.89
C GLY A 235 7.70 5.59 4.17
N ALA A 236 7.24 6.29 5.20
CA ALA A 236 6.90 5.76 6.52
C ALA A 236 8.08 5.24 7.37
N TYR A 237 9.26 5.84 7.23
CA TYR A 237 10.49 5.35 7.87
C TYR A 237 10.98 6.17 9.07
N LYS A 238 10.37 7.33 9.40
CA LYS A 238 10.73 8.10 10.62
C LYS A 238 9.69 7.94 11.73
N PRO A 239 10.11 7.79 13.00
CA PRO A 239 11.51 7.72 13.50
C PRO A 239 12.17 6.38 13.17
N ASP A 240 13.49 6.24 13.42
CA ASP A 240 14.27 5.04 13.06
C ASP A 240 13.67 3.70 13.51
N ALA A 241 12.90 3.69 14.61
CA ALA A 241 12.17 2.50 15.05
C ALA A 241 11.17 1.96 14.00
N PHE A 242 10.63 2.82 13.12
CA PHE A 242 9.74 2.41 12.03
C PHE A 242 10.49 1.61 10.97
N GLN A 243 11.83 1.73 10.90
CA GLN A 243 12.65 0.97 9.97
C GLN A 243 12.67 -0.54 10.22
N ALA A 244 12.15 -0.98 11.37
CA ALA A 244 11.89 -2.40 11.62
C ALA A 244 10.86 -3.00 10.65
N ASN A 245 9.97 -2.15 10.09
CA ASN A 245 8.86 -2.55 9.22
C ASN A 245 8.77 -1.77 7.89
N HIS A 246 9.45 -0.63 7.73
CA HIS A 246 9.48 0.16 6.49
C HIS A 246 10.92 0.45 6.08
N CYS A 247 11.23 0.45 4.79
CA CYS A 247 12.57 0.79 4.32
C CYS A 247 12.73 2.30 4.13
N THR A 248 13.97 2.78 4.28
CA THR A 248 14.33 4.12 3.81
C THR A 248 14.44 4.15 2.28
N PRO A 249 14.46 5.33 1.63
CA PRO A 249 14.68 5.43 0.18
C PRO A 249 15.98 4.76 -0.30
N GLU A 250 17.05 4.80 0.49
CA GLU A 250 18.33 4.13 0.20
C GLU A 250 18.21 2.62 0.29
N GLN A 251 17.52 2.11 1.31
CA GLN A 251 17.24 0.68 1.44
C GLN A 251 16.29 0.18 0.34
N ALA A 252 15.31 0.99 -0.07
CA ALA A 252 14.40 0.70 -1.17
C ALA A 252 15.17 0.62 -2.50
N TRP A 253 16.09 1.56 -2.75
CA TRP A 253 16.97 1.53 -3.91
C TRP A 253 17.86 0.28 -3.92
N GLN A 254 18.48 -0.06 -2.78
CA GLN A 254 19.30 -1.26 -2.67
C GLN A 254 18.49 -2.54 -2.93
N MET A 255 17.28 -2.63 -2.36
CA MET A 255 16.37 -3.75 -2.58
C MET A 255 15.89 -3.83 -4.04
N PHE A 256 15.63 -2.69 -4.69
CA PHE A 256 15.36 -2.64 -6.12
C PHE A 256 16.52 -3.24 -6.93
N LEU A 257 17.77 -2.85 -6.64
CA LEU A 257 18.95 -3.45 -7.28
C LEU A 257 19.04 -4.95 -6.99
N ASP A 258 18.75 -5.38 -5.76
CA ASP A 258 18.74 -6.79 -5.38
C ASP A 258 17.72 -7.62 -6.18
N THR A 259 16.55 -7.06 -6.53
CA THR A 259 15.55 -7.74 -7.37
C THR A 259 16.04 -8.04 -8.79
N GLY A 260 17.02 -7.26 -9.28
CA GLY A 260 17.45 -7.30 -10.68
C GLY A 260 16.47 -6.63 -11.65
N ALA A 261 15.50 -5.86 -11.16
CA ALA A 261 14.50 -5.21 -12.01
C ALA A 261 15.07 -4.10 -12.91
N ARG A 262 14.51 -3.96 -14.11
CA ARG A 262 14.89 -2.91 -15.07
C ARG A 262 14.48 -1.52 -14.59
N TRP A 263 13.21 -1.37 -14.17
CA TRP A 263 12.62 -0.11 -13.72
C TRP A 263 12.15 -0.17 -12.27
N MET A 264 12.26 0.96 -11.56
CA MET A 264 11.70 1.15 -10.23
C MET A 264 10.54 2.14 -10.29
N ALA A 265 9.41 1.77 -9.70
CA ALA A 265 8.27 2.65 -9.48
C ALA A 265 8.08 2.85 -7.97
N PRO A 266 8.33 4.05 -7.43
CA PRO A 266 8.21 4.30 -5.99
C PRO A 266 6.74 4.45 -5.57
N ILE A 267 6.37 3.77 -4.48
CA ILE A 267 5.05 3.78 -3.87
C ILE A 267 5.13 4.16 -2.38
N HIS A 268 3.99 4.21 -1.69
CA HIS A 268 3.91 4.44 -0.24
C HIS A 268 4.45 5.82 0.21
N TRP A 269 4.32 6.83 -0.64
CA TRP A 269 4.72 8.20 -0.33
C TRP A 269 3.73 9.23 -0.87
N ARG A 270 3.87 10.48 -0.40
CA ARG A 270 3.15 11.67 -0.88
C ARG A 270 1.61 11.58 -0.89
N THR A 271 1.02 10.70 -0.09
CA THR A 271 -0.45 10.52 -0.07
C THR A 271 -1.04 10.76 1.32
N PHE A 272 -0.57 10.01 2.32
CA PHE A 272 -0.94 10.17 3.73
C PHE A 272 0.29 10.56 4.54
N VAL A 273 0.08 11.27 5.66
CA VAL A 273 1.13 11.50 6.66
C VAL A 273 1.06 10.36 7.67
N LEU A 274 1.96 9.38 7.53
CA LEU A 274 1.99 8.16 8.35
C LEU A 274 3.14 8.15 9.37
N SER A 275 4.01 9.15 9.31
CA SER A 275 5.34 9.17 9.92
C SER A 275 5.88 10.60 9.97
N TYR A 276 7.08 10.79 10.50
CA TYR A 276 7.64 12.11 10.82
C TYR A 276 8.54 12.72 9.73
N GLU A 277 8.83 12.02 8.63
CA GLU A 277 9.60 12.62 7.53
C GLU A 277 8.80 13.69 6.77
N PRO A 278 9.45 14.75 6.28
CA PRO A 278 8.81 15.68 5.34
C PRO A 278 8.26 14.94 4.13
N VAL A 279 7.05 15.28 3.68
CA VAL A 279 6.31 14.48 2.68
C VAL A 279 6.96 14.38 1.30
N ASP A 280 7.88 15.29 0.97
CA ASP A 280 8.64 15.29 -0.28
C ASP A 280 10.06 14.72 -0.13
N GLU A 281 10.54 14.53 1.10
CA GLU A 281 11.87 13.98 1.40
C GLU A 281 12.10 12.58 0.77
N PRO A 282 11.11 11.64 0.78
CA PRO A 282 11.31 10.31 0.20
C PRO A 282 11.84 10.29 -1.22
N MET A 283 11.19 11.02 -2.15
CA MET A 283 11.61 11.05 -3.56
C MET A 283 12.93 11.80 -3.75
N GLN A 284 13.17 12.87 -2.99
CA GLN A 284 14.44 13.61 -3.05
C GLN A 284 15.62 12.69 -2.70
N ARG A 285 15.49 11.94 -1.60
CA ARG A 285 16.50 10.97 -1.17
C ARG A 285 16.64 9.80 -2.13
N LEU A 286 15.53 9.32 -2.70
CA LEU A 286 15.56 8.26 -3.72
C LEU A 286 16.36 8.69 -4.96
N LEU A 287 16.10 9.90 -5.48
CA LEU A 287 16.84 10.44 -6.62
C LEU A 287 18.32 10.64 -6.29
N GLN A 288 18.60 11.13 -5.08
CA GLN A 288 19.97 11.33 -4.61
C GLN A 288 20.77 10.02 -4.54
N VAL A 289 20.19 8.94 -4.00
CA VAL A 289 20.87 7.65 -3.90
C VAL A 289 20.98 6.93 -5.25
N ALA A 290 20.01 7.13 -6.15
CA ALA A 290 20.06 6.58 -7.50
C ALA A 290 21.16 7.25 -8.36
N GLY A 291 21.43 8.53 -8.13
CA GLY A 291 22.52 9.25 -8.79
C GLY A 291 22.42 9.13 -10.32
N PRO A 292 23.47 8.66 -11.02
CA PRO A 292 23.43 8.50 -12.48
C PRO A 292 22.33 7.58 -13.01
N ASP A 293 21.83 6.65 -12.19
CA ASP A 293 20.80 5.67 -12.56
C ASP A 293 19.37 6.17 -12.29
N GLU A 294 19.18 7.45 -11.95
CA GLU A 294 17.85 7.99 -11.63
C GLU A 294 16.85 7.82 -12.78
N ASN A 295 17.32 7.73 -14.02
CA ASN A 295 16.49 7.48 -15.20
C ASN A 295 15.71 6.15 -15.12
N ARG A 296 16.14 5.19 -14.29
CA ARG A 296 15.42 3.95 -14.01
C ARG A 296 14.20 4.13 -13.10
N ILE A 297 14.04 5.31 -12.48
CA ILE A 297 12.91 5.64 -11.62
C ILE A 297 11.79 6.25 -12.46
N ILE A 298 10.73 5.45 -12.65
CA ILE A 298 9.52 5.82 -13.38
C ILE A 298 8.42 6.31 -12.42
N LEU A 299 7.32 6.86 -12.95
CA LEU A 299 6.14 7.27 -12.16
C LEU A 299 6.49 8.20 -10.98
N ARG A 300 7.36 9.18 -11.21
CA ARG A 300 7.87 10.10 -10.16
C ARG A 300 6.80 11.02 -9.56
N GLU A 301 5.63 11.11 -10.19
CA GLU A 301 4.50 11.93 -9.77
C GLU A 301 3.20 11.12 -9.88
N GLN A 302 2.28 11.37 -8.96
CA GLN A 302 0.98 10.69 -8.92
C GLN A 302 0.16 11.02 -10.18
N GLY A 303 -0.46 10.00 -10.76
CA GLY A 303 -1.24 10.08 -12.00
C GLY A 303 -0.41 9.99 -13.29
N MET A 304 0.92 9.89 -13.21
CA MET A 304 1.73 9.61 -14.41
C MET A 304 1.41 8.23 -14.97
N GLU A 305 1.59 8.07 -16.28
CA GLU A 305 1.51 6.79 -16.98
C GLU A 305 2.90 6.36 -17.45
N PHE A 306 3.16 5.06 -17.42
CA PHE A 306 4.35 4.43 -17.97
C PHE A 306 3.94 3.29 -18.89
N ARG A 307 4.48 3.29 -20.12
CA ARG A 307 4.32 2.18 -21.06
C ARG A 307 5.62 1.39 -21.10
N LEU A 308 5.55 0.12 -20.75
CA LEU A 308 6.70 -0.78 -20.86
C LEU A 308 6.86 -1.18 -22.32
N ARG A 309 8.04 -0.86 -22.88
CA ARG A 309 8.46 -1.20 -24.25
C ARG A 309 9.55 -2.26 -24.22
#